data_AF-A0A951DA73-F1
#
_entry.id   AF-A0A951DA73-F1
#
_cell.length_a   1.000
_cell.length_b   1.000
_cell.length_c   1.000
_cell.angle_alpha   90.00
_cell.angle_beta   90.00
_cell.angle_gamma   90.00
#
_symmetry.space_group_name_H-M   'P 1'
#
loop_
_entity.id
_entity.type
_entity.pdbx_description
1 polymer ?
#
loop_
_entity_poly.entity_id
_entity_poly.type
_entity_poly.pdbx_seq_one_letter_code
_entity_poly.pdbx_strand_id
1 'polypeptide(L)'
;MFEFLFKYPASVFERGSFVLLGSWPRWVLFATIVGLAGLLGWLVWSKRKLLRPSVKGARAAVLWALQASMVALLLLLLWQPAISVTALRPQQNIIAIVLDDSRSMSLAEGGESRQAQAKKLLDGGLLDKLRKRFQIRLYRLGPGV
;
A
#
# COMPACT_ATOMS: atom_id res chain seq x y z
N MET A 1 -9.49 4.81 19.77
CA MET A 1 -8.54 3.75 20.21
C MET A 1 -7.73 3.16 19.07
N PHE A 2 -8.33 2.80 17.92
CA PHE A 2 -7.60 2.23 16.78
C PHE A 2 -6.50 3.15 16.21
N GLU A 3 -6.80 4.43 16.00
CA GLU A 3 -5.83 5.42 15.50
C GLU A 3 -4.62 5.64 16.42
N PHE A 4 -4.77 5.42 17.72
CA PHE A 4 -3.67 5.55 18.69
C PHE A 4 -2.64 4.42 18.54
N LEU A 5 -3.11 3.19 18.28
CA LEU A 5 -2.25 2.01 18.12
C LEU A 5 -1.66 1.90 16.71
N PHE A 6 -2.42 2.33 15.70
CA PHE A 6 -2.11 2.07 14.29
C PHE A 6 -1.77 3.31 13.47
N LYS A 7 -1.74 4.50 14.10
CA LYS A 7 -1.42 5.81 13.52
C LYS A 7 -2.36 6.29 12.41
N TYR A 8 -3.10 5.40 11.75
CA TYR A 8 -4.00 5.69 10.64
C TYR A 8 -5.45 5.25 10.96
N PRO A 9 -6.45 5.95 10.39
CA PRO A 9 -7.87 5.62 10.57
C PRO A 9 -8.22 4.26 9.97
N ALA A 10 -9.18 3.56 10.58
CA ALA A 10 -9.60 2.22 10.15
C ALA A 10 -10.09 2.16 8.68
N SER A 11 -10.63 3.27 8.15
CA SER A 11 -11.05 3.40 6.75
C SER A 11 -9.90 3.25 5.74
N VAL A 12 -8.66 3.50 6.16
CA VAL A 12 -7.44 3.26 5.37
C VAL A 12 -7.07 1.77 5.37
N PHE A 13 -7.36 1.07 6.46
CA PHE A 13 -7.13 -0.38 6.60
C PHE A 13 -8.17 -1.20 5.84
N GLU A 14 -9.42 -0.73 5.74
CA GLU A 14 -10.47 -1.41 4.96
C GLU A 14 -10.14 -1.55 3.47
N ARG A 15 -9.32 -0.65 2.93
CA ARG A 15 -8.85 -0.70 1.54
C ARG A 15 -7.45 -1.31 1.40
N GLY A 16 -6.83 -1.67 2.52
CA GLY A 16 -5.50 -2.23 2.56
C GLY A 16 -5.52 -3.74 2.34
N SER A 17 -4.51 -4.26 1.65
CA SER A 17 -4.24 -5.69 1.59
C SER A 17 -3.18 -6.06 2.64
N PHE A 18 -3.44 -7.11 3.40
CA PHE A 18 -2.46 -7.63 4.35
C PHE A 18 -1.36 -8.36 3.58
N VAL A 19 -0.12 -7.94 3.80
CA VAL A 19 1.06 -8.50 3.12
C VAL A 19 2.13 -8.83 4.15
N LEU A 20 2.86 -9.91 3.90
CA LEU A 20 4.09 -10.23 4.62
C LEU A 20 5.24 -9.76 3.73
N LEU A 21 5.96 -8.74 4.15
CA LEU A 21 7.02 -8.13 3.35
C LEU A 21 8.31 -8.96 3.33
N GLY A 22 8.41 -9.98 4.19
CA GLY A 22 9.54 -10.89 4.22
C GLY A 22 9.81 -11.53 2.85
N SER A 23 11.07 -11.54 2.43
CA SER A 23 11.51 -12.09 1.13
C SER A 23 11.33 -13.61 1.00
N TRP A 24 10.87 -14.28 2.05
CA TRP A 24 10.77 -15.73 2.16
C TRP A 24 9.33 -16.20 1.95
N PRO A 25 9.11 -17.33 1.25
CA PRO A 25 7.78 -17.83 0.99
C PRO A 25 6.96 -18.08 2.27
N ARG A 26 5.65 -17.82 2.19
CA ARG A 26 4.72 -18.00 3.33
C ARG A 26 4.73 -19.43 3.90
N TRP A 27 4.95 -20.44 3.05
CA TRP A 27 5.01 -21.83 3.51
C TRP A 27 6.22 -22.09 4.42
N VAL A 28 7.33 -21.37 4.24
CA VAL A 28 8.52 -21.49 5.11
C VAL A 28 8.21 -20.99 6.52
N LEU A 29 7.44 -19.90 6.65
CA LEU A 29 6.97 -19.42 7.95
C LEU A 29 6.16 -20.50 8.67
N PHE A 30 5.17 -21.09 8.01
CA PHE A 30 4.37 -22.16 8.62
C PHE A 30 5.21 -23.38 8.97
N ALA A 31 6.09 -23.81 8.07
CA ALA A 31 6.96 -24.96 8.31
C ALA A 31 7.89 -24.73 9.52
N THR A 32 8.46 -23.52 9.66
CA THR A 32 9.35 -23.19 10.79
C THR A 32 8.60 -23.06 12.11
N ILE A 33 7.40 -22.47 12.12
CA ILE A 33 6.53 -22.43 13.31
C ILE A 33 6.20 -23.85 13.77
N VAL A 34 5.72 -24.71 12.87
CA VAL A 34 5.34 -26.09 13.20
C VAL A 34 6.56 -26.89 13.64
N GLY A 35 7.68 -26.75 12.94
CA GLY A 35 8.93 -27.42 13.28
C GLY A 35 9.45 -27.07 14.67
N LEU A 36 9.50 -25.78 15.02
CA LEU A 36 9.96 -25.33 16.34
C LEU A 36 8.97 -25.66 17.45
N ALA A 37 7.66 -25.51 17.21
CA ALA A 37 6.64 -25.90 18.18
C ALA A 37 6.67 -27.41 18.46
N GLY A 38 6.86 -28.22 17.41
CA GLY A 38 7.05 -29.67 17.51
C GLY A 38 8.32 -30.05 18.25
N LEU A 39 9.45 -29.38 17.97
CA LEU A 39 10.72 -29.58 18.68
C LEU A 39 10.58 -29.27 20.17
N LEU A 40 9.97 -28.14 20.52
CA LEU A 40 9.69 -27.78 21.91
C LEU A 40 8.77 -28.80 22.58
N GLY A 41 7.74 -29.28 21.88
CA GLY A 41 6.84 -30.31 22.38
C GLY A 41 7.56 -31.64 22.65
N TRP A 42 8.44 -32.05 21.73
CA TRP A 42 9.27 -33.23 21.89
C TRP A 42 10.28 -33.10 23.05
N LEU A 43 10.86 -31.93 23.25
CA LEU A 43 11.73 -31.66 24.41
C LEU A 43 10.96 -31.73 25.74
N VAL A 44 9.75 -31.17 25.79
CA VAL A 44 8.89 -31.26 26.97
C VAL A 44 8.48 -32.71 27.25
N TRP A 45 8.14 -33.46 26.20
CA TRP A 45 7.76 -34.87 26.32
C TRP A 45 8.93 -35.78 26.71
N SER A 46 10.11 -35.60 26.11
CA SER A 46 11.31 -36.38 26.44
C SER A 46 11.78 -36.12 27.87
N LYS A 47 11.70 -34.87 28.34
CA LYS A 47 12.09 -34.50 29.71
C LYS A 47 10.98 -34.68 30.75
N ARG A 48 9.80 -35.19 30.37
CA ARG A 48 8.66 -35.39 31.29
C ARG A 48 8.97 -36.21 32.54
N LYS A 49 9.93 -37.15 32.45
CA LYS A 49 10.37 -37.98 33.58
C LYS A 49 11.23 -37.19 34.59
N LEU A 50 11.96 -36.18 34.13
CA LEU A 50 12.82 -35.28 34.92
C LEU A 50 12.05 -34.10 35.52
N LEU A 51 10.83 -33.82 35.03
CA LEU A 51 9.98 -32.75 35.55
C LEU A 51 9.49 -33.08 36.96
N ARG A 52 9.49 -32.07 37.84
CA ARG A 52 8.91 -32.15 39.18
C ARG A 52 7.44 -32.61 39.08
N PRO A 53 6.95 -33.49 39.98
CA PRO A 53 5.57 -33.98 39.96
C PRO A 53 4.52 -32.85 39.88
N SER A 54 4.80 -31.72 40.53
CA SER A 54 3.96 -30.52 40.56
C SER A 54 3.83 -29.77 39.23
N VAL A 55 4.67 -30.07 38.22
CA VAL A 55 4.67 -29.41 36.91
C VAL A 55 4.23 -30.37 35.80
N LYS A 56 4.03 -31.65 36.11
CA LYS A 56 3.57 -32.66 35.13
C LYS A 56 2.15 -32.35 34.64
N GLY A 57 1.83 -32.77 33.42
CA GLY A 57 0.50 -32.65 32.84
C GLY A 57 0.15 -31.23 32.37
N ALA A 58 -0.95 -30.67 32.89
CA ALA A 58 -1.53 -29.41 32.39
C ALA A 58 -0.56 -28.22 32.45
N ARG A 59 0.25 -28.10 33.51
CA ARG A 59 1.24 -27.00 33.62
C ARG A 59 2.34 -27.09 32.56
N ALA A 60 2.83 -28.29 32.25
CA ALA A 60 3.78 -28.50 31.16
C ALA A 60 3.16 -28.17 29.80
N ALA A 61 1.89 -28.51 29.58
CA ALA A 61 1.17 -28.15 28.35
C ALA A 61 1.00 -26.63 28.21
N VAL A 62 0.66 -25.92 29.29
CA VAL A 62 0.55 -24.46 29.31
C VAL A 62 1.90 -23.80 29.04
N LEU A 63 2.98 -24.27 29.68
CA LEU A 63 4.32 -23.74 29.43
C LEU A 63 4.77 -23.97 27.98
N TRP A 64 4.52 -25.15 27.43
CA TRP A 64 4.77 -25.43 26.02
C TRP A 64 3.98 -24.50 25.11
N ALA A 65 2.67 -24.32 25.36
CA ALA A 65 1.82 -23.46 24.54
C ALA A 65 2.30 -21.99 24.58
N LEU A 66 2.69 -21.49 25.76
CA LEU A 66 3.26 -20.15 25.91
C LEU A 66 4.59 -19.99 25.15
N GLN A 67 5.49 -20.98 25.24
CA GLN A 67 6.75 -20.96 24.52
C GLN A 67 6.55 -21.04 23.00
N ALA A 68 5.68 -21.93 22.53
CA ALA A 68 5.34 -22.06 21.12
C ALA A 68 4.69 -20.78 20.58
N SER A 69 3.79 -20.15 21.36
CA SER A 69 3.16 -18.87 21.03
C SER A 69 4.19 -17.74 20.91
N MET A 70 5.13 -17.65 21.86
CA MET A 70 6.22 -16.68 21.80
C MET A 70 7.07 -16.86 20.54
N VAL A 71 7.48 -18.09 20.22
CA VAL A 71 8.26 -18.38 19.01
C VAL A 71 7.48 -18.03 17.75
N ALA A 72 6.20 -18.40 17.68
CA ALA A 72 5.33 -18.07 16.56
C ALA A 72 5.20 -16.55 16.36
N LEU A 73 5.05 -15.80 17.46
CA LEU A 73 4.96 -14.35 17.44
C LEU A 73 6.26 -13.72 16.95
N LEU A 74 7.42 -14.17 17.43
CA LEU A 74 8.73 -13.68 16.98
C LEU A 74 8.94 -13.96 15.48
N LEU A 75 8.60 -15.15 15.00
CA LEU A 75 8.69 -15.49 13.59
C LEU A 75 7.72 -14.67 12.73
N LEU A 76 6.50 -14.46 13.21
CA LEU A 76 5.53 -13.62 12.52
C LEU A 76 6.04 -12.19 12.39
N LEU A 77 6.60 -11.61 13.45
CA LEU A 77 7.20 -10.28 13.42
C LEU A 77 8.42 -10.21 12.50
N LEU A 78 9.23 -11.28 12.43
CA LEU A 78 10.35 -11.38 11.50
C LEU A 78 9.91 -11.32 10.03
N TRP A 79 8.72 -11.83 9.72
CA TRP A 79 8.12 -11.75 8.38
C TRP A 79 7.53 -10.39 8.01
N GLN A 80 7.68 -9.40 8.90
CA GLN A 80 7.27 -8.01 8.69
C GLN A 80 5.82 -7.90 8.22
N PRO A 81 4.84 -8.15 9.11
CA PRO A 81 3.44 -7.99 8.77
C PRO A 81 3.18 -6.51 8.47
N ALA A 82 2.67 -6.24 7.28
CA ALA A 82 2.41 -4.90 6.82
C ALA A 82 1.07 -4.84 6.10
N ILE A 83 0.56 -3.62 5.96
CA ILE A 83 -0.67 -3.34 5.25
C ILE A 83 -0.32 -2.43 4.08
N SER A 84 -0.53 -2.96 2.89
CA SER A 84 -0.32 -2.23 1.64
C SER A 84 -1.61 -1.55 1.25
N VAL A 85 -1.59 -0.22 1.15
CA VAL A 85 -2.76 0.59 0.80
C VAL A 85 -2.55 1.24 -0.56
N THR A 86 -3.40 0.92 -1.52
CA THR A 86 -3.40 1.56 -2.83
C THR A 86 -4.19 2.87 -2.74
N ALA A 87 -3.50 3.96 -2.40
CA ALA A 87 -4.10 5.29 -2.42
C ALA A 87 -3.83 5.97 -3.77
N LEU A 88 -4.88 6.42 -4.45
CA LEU A 88 -4.76 7.36 -5.57
C LEU A 88 -4.22 8.67 -4.99
N ARG A 89 -2.96 9.02 -5.27
CA ARG A 89 -2.41 10.29 -4.82
C ARG A 89 -3.05 11.42 -5.63
N PRO A 90 -3.75 12.38 -4.99
CA PRO A 90 -4.15 13.60 -5.66
C PRO A 90 -2.90 14.28 -6.24
N GLN A 91 -2.98 14.79 -7.47
CA GLN A 91 -1.89 15.43 -8.23
C GLN A 91 -0.88 14.52 -8.96
N GLN A 92 -0.98 13.18 -8.91
CA GLN A 92 -0.14 12.34 -9.79
C GLN A 92 -0.59 12.31 -11.25
N ASN A 93 -1.83 12.72 -11.53
CA ASN A 93 -2.36 12.78 -12.89
C ASN A 93 -2.01 14.12 -13.53
N ILE A 94 -1.05 14.10 -14.44
CA ILE A 94 -0.67 15.25 -15.26
C ILE A 94 -1.55 15.27 -16.51
N ILE A 95 -2.27 16.37 -16.72
CA ILE A 95 -3.01 16.60 -17.96
C ILE A 95 -2.14 17.45 -18.88
N ALA A 96 -1.75 16.88 -20.01
CA ALA A 96 -1.10 17.62 -21.09
C ALA A 96 -2.17 18.23 -21.99
N ILE A 97 -2.23 19.56 -22.05
CA ILE A 97 -3.09 20.28 -22.98
C ILE A 97 -2.19 20.75 -24.12
N VAL A 98 -2.45 20.23 -25.32
CA VAL A 98 -1.70 20.58 -26.53
C VAL A 98 -2.54 21.53 -27.36
N LEU A 99 -2.05 22.76 -27.55
CA LEU A 99 -2.65 23.74 -28.44
C LEU A 99 -1.95 23.67 -29.80
N ASP A 100 -2.71 23.40 -30.85
CA ASP A 100 -2.24 23.56 -32.23
C ASP A 100 -2.09 25.05 -32.56
N ASP A 101 -0.91 25.43 -33.06
CA ASP A 101 -0.54 26.79 -33.50
C ASP A 101 -0.08 26.80 -34.96
N SER A 102 -0.58 25.85 -35.76
CA SER A 102 -0.32 25.80 -37.20
C SER A 102 -0.95 26.98 -37.95
N ARG A 103 -0.47 27.24 -39.17
CA ARG A 103 -0.95 28.34 -40.04
C ARG A 103 -2.45 28.26 -40.38
N SER A 104 -3.09 27.10 -40.27
CA SER A 104 -4.53 26.94 -40.46
C SER A 104 -5.35 27.43 -39.25
N MET A 105 -4.73 27.54 -38.08
CA MET A 105 -5.36 28.03 -36.84
C MET A 105 -5.50 29.55 -36.82
N SER A 106 -4.70 30.28 -37.61
CA SER A 106 -4.83 31.73 -37.80
C SER A 106 -5.93 32.13 -38.78
N LEU A 107 -6.54 31.16 -39.49
CA LEU A 107 -7.65 31.43 -40.39
C LEU A 107 -8.90 31.83 -39.59
N ALA A 108 -9.55 32.91 -40.01
CA ALA A 108 -10.80 33.37 -39.43
C ALA A 108 -11.98 32.58 -40.01
N GLU A 109 -12.81 32.04 -39.13
CA GLU A 109 -14.03 31.33 -39.49
C GLU A 109 -15.16 31.92 -38.65
N GLY A 110 -16.09 32.63 -39.30
CA GLY A 110 -17.17 33.34 -38.59
C GLY A 110 -16.73 34.59 -37.80
N GLY A 111 -15.60 35.22 -38.16
CA GLY A 111 -15.17 36.51 -37.60
C GLY A 111 -14.09 36.43 -36.50
N GLU A 112 -13.83 35.26 -35.93
CA GLU A 112 -12.69 35.03 -35.01
C GLU A 112 -11.77 33.93 -35.58
N SER A 113 -10.46 33.99 -35.28
CA SER A 113 -9.54 32.89 -35.65
C SER A 113 -9.76 31.67 -34.78
N ARG A 114 -9.53 30.46 -35.33
CA ARG A 114 -9.65 29.20 -34.57
C ARG A 114 -8.74 29.18 -33.34
N GLN A 115 -7.56 29.80 -33.44
CA GLN A 115 -6.63 30.00 -32.32
C GLN A 115 -7.24 30.90 -31.22
N ALA A 116 -7.91 31.99 -31.59
CA ALA A 116 -8.56 32.89 -30.64
C ALA A 116 -9.71 32.18 -29.91
N GLN A 117 -10.51 31.39 -30.62
CA GLN A 117 -11.58 30.58 -30.02
C GLN A 117 -11.02 29.54 -29.04
N ALA A 118 -9.92 28.86 -29.39
CA ALA A 118 -9.27 27.89 -28.50
C ALA A 118 -8.71 28.54 -27.23
N LYS A 119 -8.09 29.72 -27.34
CA LYS A 119 -7.64 30.51 -26.17
C LYS A 119 -8.81 30.92 -25.28
N LYS A 120 -9.89 31.42 -25.88
CA LYS A 120 -11.12 31.83 -25.18
C LYS A 120 -11.76 30.65 -24.41
N LEU A 121 -11.73 29.44 -24.95
CA LEU A 121 -12.20 28.23 -24.26
C LEU A 121 -11.30 27.84 -23.08
N LEU A 122 -9.98 27.96 -23.22
CA LEU A 122 -9.03 27.67 -22.16
C LEU A 122 -9.14 28.69 -21.01
N ASP A 123 -9.23 29.97 -21.35
CA ASP A 123 -9.34 31.10 -20.42
C ASP A 123 -10.75 31.26 -19.83
N GLY A 124 -11.78 30.68 -20.48
CA GLY A 124 -13.18 30.66 -20.02
C GLY A 124 -13.44 29.80 -18.77
N GLY A 125 -12.41 29.52 -17.96
CA GLY A 125 -12.51 28.78 -16.69
C GLY A 125 -12.30 27.27 -16.80
N LEU A 126 -12.02 26.73 -17.99
CA LEU A 126 -11.64 25.32 -18.15
C LEU A 126 -10.30 25.04 -17.46
N LEU A 127 -9.29 25.91 -17.69
CA LEU A 127 -7.98 25.78 -17.04
C LEU A 127 -8.09 25.86 -15.51
N ASP A 128 -8.91 26.77 -14.98
CA ASP A 128 -9.06 26.93 -13.53
C ASP A 128 -9.77 25.74 -12.89
N LYS A 129 -10.78 25.16 -13.56
CA LYS A 129 -11.45 23.93 -13.10
C LYS A 129 -10.49 22.75 -13.09
N LEU A 130 -9.63 22.63 -14.11
CA LEU A 130 -8.64 21.56 -14.22
C LEU A 130 -7.49 21.74 -13.21
N ARG A 131 -6.99 22.97 -12.98
CA ARG A 131 -5.91 23.29 -12.02
C ARG A 131 -6.29 22.96 -10.58
N LYS A 132 -7.58 23.03 -10.24
CA LYS A 132 -8.09 22.67 -8.90
C LYS A 132 -7.94 21.18 -8.57
N ARG A 133 -7.83 20.30 -9.58
CA ARG A 133 -7.82 18.83 -9.39
C ARG A 133 -6.59 18.14 -9.98
N PHE A 134 -5.91 18.76 -10.95
CA PHE A 134 -4.84 18.15 -11.74
C PHE A 134 -3.68 19.12 -11.94
N GLN A 135 -2.48 18.57 -12.12
CA GLN A 135 -1.34 19.34 -12.60
C GLN A 135 -1.46 19.48 -14.13
N ILE A 136 -1.47 20.71 -14.63
CA ILE A 136 -1.60 20.98 -16.07
C ILE A 136 -0.22 21.30 -16.66
N ARG A 137 0.09 20.72 -17.82
CA ARG A 137 1.19 21.14 -18.68
C ARG A 137 0.63 21.62 -20.01
N LEU A 138 0.96 22.86 -20.37
CA LEU A 138 0.57 23.46 -21.64
C LEU A 138 1.68 23.22 -22.65
N TYR A 139 1.32 22.63 -23.78
CA TYR A 139 2.19 22.42 -24.92
C TYR A 139 1.62 23.15 -26.12
N ARG A 140 2.50 23.65 -26.98
CA ARG A 140 2.14 24.22 -28.26
C ARG A 140 2.71 23.35 -29.36
N LEU A 141 1.89 23.02 -30.34
CA LEU A 141 2.27 22.21 -31.49
C LEU A 141 2.18 23.09 -32.74
N GLY A 142 3.32 23.46 -33.32
CA GLY A 142 3.36 24.27 -34.53
C GLY A 142 4.81 24.58 -34.93
N PRO A 143 5.03 25.05 -36.17
CA PRO A 143 6.33 25.57 -36.59
C PRO A 143 6.62 26.81 -35.75
N GLY A 144 7.42 26.65 -34.69
CA GLY A 144 7.66 27.69 -33.71
C GLY A 144 8.09 29.00 -34.37
N VAL A 145 7.37 30.07 -34.04
CA VAL A 145 7.79 31.47 -34.21
C VAL A 145 7.68 32.14 -32.84
#